data_AF-A0A1B6K5S4-F1
#
_entry.id   AF-A0A1B6K5S4-F1
#
_cell.length_a   1.000
_cell.length_b   1.000
_cell.length_c   1.000
_cell.angle_alpha   90.00
_cell.angle_beta   90.00
_cell.angle_gamma   90.00
#
_symmetry.space_group_name_H-M   'P 1'
#
loop_
_entity.id
_entity.type
_entity.pdbx_description
1 polymer ?
#
loop_
_entity_poly.entity_id
_entity_poly.type
_entity_poly.pdbx_seq_one_letter_code
_entity_poly.pdbx_strand_id
1 'polypeptide(L)'
;MKPGAATREQRLSNLLSREENECIFSLFGARCESLATTVVQVFVTSAPEHCDWTKLDAGVLCLVKDHQKRSYYFRLYCPDRRCLVWEHEVYNSMQYNAPRPFLHTFEAQDCIVAFNFANEEEASWFRTILLNKLETKKQRREKRLRNSYHAREQQYSKPPTYTSSNGVVSSGNKYSVSNLHLHSSEGTPNNKDAKKNKKKDNKRFTKADIGIPKDFRHISHVGWDINKGFDASVSNEECPEMKEFFQKAGVSAIQLQDRETRD
;
A
#
# COMPACT_ATOMS: atom_id res chain seq x y z
N MET A 1 -10.32 -13.13 -29.58
CA MET A 1 -11.47 -12.51 -28.89
C MET A 1 -10.98 -11.96 -27.56
N LYS A 2 -11.02 -10.64 -27.36
CA LYS A 2 -10.66 -10.03 -26.07
C LYS A 2 -11.76 -10.40 -25.06
N PRO A 3 -11.43 -10.84 -23.84
CA PRO A 3 -12.46 -11.07 -22.83
C PRO A 3 -13.16 -9.73 -22.56
N GLY A 4 -14.49 -9.75 -22.66
CA GLY A 4 -15.34 -8.58 -22.42
C GLY A 4 -15.02 -7.97 -21.06
N ALA A 5 -14.89 -6.64 -21.04
CA ALA A 5 -14.80 -5.90 -19.80
C ALA A 5 -16.05 -6.22 -18.99
N ALA A 6 -15.89 -6.89 -17.86
CA ALA A 6 -16.97 -7.09 -16.91
C ALA A 6 -17.57 -5.70 -16.60
N THR A 7 -18.82 -5.51 -17.00
CA THR A 7 -19.59 -4.30 -16.71
C THR A 7 -19.52 -4.11 -15.21
N ARG A 8 -18.78 -3.09 -14.76
CA ARG A 8 -18.67 -2.79 -13.34
C ARG A 8 -20.02 -2.24 -12.91
N GLU A 9 -20.78 -3.05 -12.17
CA GLU A 9 -22.05 -2.63 -11.59
C GLU A 9 -21.79 -1.53 -10.56
N GLN A 10 -21.92 -0.28 -11.00
CA GLN A 10 -22.06 0.87 -10.11
C GLN A 10 -23.47 0.84 -9.54
N ARG A 11 -23.61 0.66 -8.22
CA ARG A 11 -24.91 0.73 -7.56
C ARG A 11 -25.30 2.20 -7.37
N LEU A 12 -26.34 2.61 -8.09
CA LEU A 12 -26.94 3.94 -8.02
C LEU A 12 -27.96 3.99 -6.88
N SER A 13 -28.25 5.20 -6.39
CA SER A 13 -29.34 5.37 -5.43
C SER A 13 -30.68 5.40 -6.16
N ASN A 14 -31.64 4.64 -5.67
CA ASN A 14 -33.02 4.64 -6.17
C ASN A 14 -33.83 5.83 -5.63
N LEU A 15 -33.30 6.52 -4.61
CA LEU A 15 -33.90 7.73 -4.03
C LEU A 15 -33.58 8.99 -4.83
N LEU A 16 -32.64 8.90 -5.77
CA LEU A 16 -32.21 10.00 -6.62
C LEU A 16 -32.73 9.77 -8.04
N SER A 17 -33.18 10.86 -8.68
CA SER A 17 -33.42 10.88 -10.11
C SER A 17 -32.14 10.55 -10.90
N ARG A 18 -32.30 10.24 -12.18
CA ARG A 18 -31.18 9.97 -13.07
C ARG A 18 -30.28 11.20 -13.17
N GLU A 19 -30.88 12.38 -13.29
CA GLU A 19 -30.20 13.67 -13.42
C GLU A 19 -29.42 14.01 -12.14
N GLU A 20 -29.97 13.71 -10.97
CA GLU A 20 -29.27 13.89 -9.69
C GLU A 20 -28.07 12.95 -9.57
N ASN A 21 -28.23 11.67 -9.90
CA ASN A 21 -27.11 10.72 -9.92
C ASN A 21 -26.00 11.19 -10.87
N GLU A 22 -26.36 11.58 -12.11
CA GLU A 22 -25.41 12.10 -13.09
C GLU A 22 -24.72 13.39 -12.61
N CYS A 23 -25.46 14.29 -11.96
CA CYS A 23 -24.91 15.50 -11.35
C CYS A 23 -23.85 15.16 -10.29
N ILE A 24 -24.13 14.20 -9.39
CA ILE A 24 -23.14 13.78 -8.37
C ILE A 24 -21.89 13.20 -9.02
N PHE A 25 -22.01 12.39 -10.08
CA PHE A 25 -20.86 11.80 -10.74
C PHE A 25 -20.04 12.82 -11.52
N SER A 26 -20.65 13.91 -11.99
CA SER A 26 -19.93 15.02 -12.61
C SER A 26 -18.97 15.73 -11.65
N LEU A 27 -19.21 15.62 -10.33
CA LEU A 27 -18.35 16.20 -9.29
C LEU A 27 -17.12 15.34 -8.98
N PHE A 28 -17.02 14.14 -9.55
CA PHE A 28 -15.89 13.27 -9.29
C PHE A 28 -14.62 13.76 -9.99
N GLY A 29 -13.50 13.71 -9.26
CA GLY A 29 -12.19 13.97 -9.84
C GLY A 29 -11.77 12.93 -10.88
N ALA A 30 -10.72 13.25 -11.64
CA ALA A 30 -10.21 12.36 -12.69
C ALA A 30 -9.88 10.95 -12.17
N ARG A 31 -10.31 9.92 -12.91
CA ARG A 31 -10.10 8.49 -12.58
C ARG A 31 -10.71 8.06 -11.22
N CYS A 32 -11.73 8.76 -10.74
CA CYS A 32 -12.57 8.29 -9.65
C CYS A 32 -13.77 7.52 -10.20
N GLU A 33 -14.19 6.48 -9.48
CA GLU A 33 -15.33 5.64 -9.84
C GLU A 33 -16.17 5.37 -8.58
N SER A 34 -17.48 5.61 -8.63
CA SER A 34 -18.37 5.18 -7.54
C SER A 34 -18.64 3.68 -7.65
N LEU A 35 -18.54 3.00 -6.52
CA LEU A 35 -18.98 1.61 -6.36
C LEU A 35 -20.44 1.53 -5.87
N ALA A 36 -20.88 2.56 -5.16
CA ALA A 36 -22.10 2.58 -4.38
C ALA A 36 -22.49 4.04 -4.09
N THR A 37 -23.76 4.39 -4.29
CA THR A 37 -24.32 5.73 -4.10
C THR A 37 -25.63 5.65 -3.33
N THR A 38 -25.79 6.44 -2.28
CA THR A 38 -26.95 6.37 -1.37
C THR A 38 -27.19 7.70 -0.66
N VAL A 39 -28.38 7.92 -0.11
CA VAL A 39 -28.72 9.14 0.65
C VAL A 39 -28.60 8.86 2.15
N VAL A 40 -27.83 9.70 2.86
CA VAL A 40 -27.59 9.53 4.30
C VAL A 40 -27.59 10.85 5.05
N GLN A 41 -27.75 10.75 6.36
CA GLN A 41 -27.29 11.75 7.32
C GLN A 41 -26.02 11.22 8.00
N VAL A 42 -25.01 12.09 8.16
CA VAL A 42 -23.76 11.75 8.84
C VAL A 42 -23.79 12.37 10.23
N PHE A 43 -23.55 11.55 11.24
CA PHE A 43 -23.38 11.97 12.62
C PHE A 43 -21.97 11.63 13.10
N VAL A 44 -21.46 12.44 14.02
CA VAL A 44 -20.15 12.23 14.64
C VAL A 44 -20.24 12.45 16.15
N THR A 45 -19.42 11.75 16.91
CA THR A 45 -19.19 12.04 18.32
C THR A 45 -18.08 13.08 18.49
N SER A 46 -18.05 13.75 19.63
CA SER A 46 -16.99 14.72 19.98
C SER A 46 -16.13 14.21 21.13
N ALA A 47 -14.81 14.40 21.03
CA ALA A 47 -13.88 14.17 22.12
C ALA A 47 -14.13 15.19 23.27
N PRO A 48 -13.73 14.87 24.52
CA PRO A 48 -13.06 13.65 24.96
C PRO A 48 -14.01 12.50 25.35
N GLU A 49 -15.27 12.78 25.64
CA GLU A 49 -16.18 11.80 26.26
C GLU A 49 -16.94 10.93 25.26
N HIS A 50 -17.09 11.40 24.01
CA HIS A 50 -17.82 10.70 22.95
C HIS A 50 -19.23 10.23 23.35
N CYS A 51 -19.88 10.95 24.26
CA CYS A 51 -21.16 10.59 24.87
C CYS A 51 -22.38 10.99 24.02
N ASP A 52 -22.23 11.99 23.14
CA ASP A 52 -23.32 12.54 22.34
C ASP A 52 -23.06 12.47 20.83
N TRP A 53 -24.14 12.33 20.06
CA TRP A 53 -24.13 12.37 18.60
C TRP A 53 -24.50 13.76 18.09
N THR A 54 -23.63 14.32 17.25
CA THR A 54 -23.88 15.59 16.56
C THR A 54 -24.05 15.34 15.07
N LYS A 55 -25.04 15.98 14.45
CA LYS A 55 -25.23 15.89 13.00
C LYS A 55 -24.15 16.73 12.31
N LEU A 56 -23.37 16.08 11.45
CA LEU A 56 -22.35 16.74 10.63
C LEU A 56 -22.97 17.36 9.38
N ASP A 57 -23.63 16.54 8.54
CA ASP A 57 -24.35 17.01 7.35
C ASP A 57 -25.33 15.92 6.86
N ALA A 58 -26.13 16.21 5.84
CA ALA A 58 -26.95 15.27 5.11
C ALA A 58 -26.72 15.41 3.60
N GLY A 59 -26.71 14.30 2.88
CA GLY A 59 -26.47 14.35 1.44
C GLY A 59 -26.30 12.98 0.80
N VAL A 60 -25.68 12.99 -0.37
CA VAL A 60 -25.43 11.79 -1.17
C VAL A 60 -24.07 11.23 -0.82
N LEU A 61 -24.04 10.06 -0.19
CA LEU A 61 -22.83 9.33 0.16
C LEU A 61 -22.45 8.39 -1.00
N CYS A 62 -21.20 8.51 -1.44
CA CYS A 62 -20.59 7.62 -2.43
C CYS A 62 -19.42 6.86 -1.81
N LEU A 63 -19.36 5.54 -2.04
CA LEU A 63 -18.12 4.76 -1.87
C LEU A 63 -17.33 4.85 -3.16
N VAL A 64 -16.27 5.66 -3.17
CA VAL A 64 -15.50 5.98 -4.36
C VAL A 64 -14.18 5.23 -4.36
N LYS A 65 -13.83 4.63 -5.49
CA LYS A 65 -12.50 4.12 -5.78
C LYS A 65 -11.69 5.20 -6.47
N ASP A 66 -10.66 5.69 -5.80
CA ASP A 66 -9.70 6.63 -6.37
C ASP A 66 -8.52 5.85 -6.95
N HIS A 67 -8.45 5.81 -8.29
CA HIS A 67 -7.39 5.09 -8.97
C HIS A 67 -6.02 5.79 -8.87
N GLN A 68 -5.99 7.11 -8.68
CA GLN A 68 -4.74 7.86 -8.55
C GLN A 68 -4.11 7.60 -7.18
N LYS A 69 -4.92 7.68 -6.12
CA LYS A 69 -4.49 7.42 -4.73
C LYS A 69 -4.40 5.92 -4.42
N ARG A 70 -4.95 5.06 -5.29
CA ARG A 70 -5.03 3.59 -5.10
C ARG A 70 -5.75 3.21 -3.80
N SER A 71 -6.72 4.03 -3.39
CA SER A 71 -7.49 3.85 -2.16
C SER A 71 -8.99 3.99 -2.43
N TYR A 72 -9.77 3.76 -1.38
CA TYR A 72 -11.22 3.94 -1.40
C TYR A 72 -11.59 5.05 -0.43
N TYR A 73 -12.65 5.79 -0.73
CA TYR A 73 -13.10 6.92 0.07
C TYR A 73 -14.61 6.87 0.25
N PHE A 74 -15.07 7.24 1.43
CA PHE A 74 -16.41 7.75 1.62
C PHE A 74 -16.42 9.22 1.22
N ARG A 75 -17.31 9.61 0.32
CA ARG A 75 -17.48 11.01 -0.10
C ARG A 75 -18.94 11.39 0.03
N LEU A 76 -19.24 12.39 0.84
CA LEU A 76 -20.57 12.96 0.99
C LEU A 76 -20.65 14.24 0.14
N TYR A 77 -21.66 14.30 -0.71
CA TYR A 77 -21.93 15.45 -1.57
C TYR A 77 -23.25 16.09 -1.16
N CYS A 78 -23.28 17.42 -1.16
CA CYS A 78 -24.53 18.16 -1.05
C CYS A 78 -25.09 18.38 -2.47
N PRO A 79 -26.28 17.84 -2.81
CA PRO A 79 -26.87 18.00 -4.13
C PRO A 79 -27.21 19.47 -4.43
N ASP A 80 -27.66 20.24 -3.44
CA ASP A 80 -28.02 21.65 -3.61
C ASP A 80 -26.80 22.53 -3.88
N ARG A 81 -25.74 22.36 -3.08
CA ARG A 81 -24.49 23.13 -3.20
C ARG A 81 -23.57 22.61 -4.30
N ARG A 82 -23.88 21.42 -4.87
CA ARG A 82 -23.08 20.74 -5.90
C ARG A 82 -21.61 20.64 -5.55
N CYS A 83 -21.31 20.31 -4.31
CA CYS A 83 -19.94 20.23 -3.80
C CYS A 83 -19.74 19.02 -2.89
N LEU A 84 -18.49 18.58 -2.78
CA LEU A 84 -18.04 17.65 -1.76
C LEU A 84 -18.09 18.36 -0.40
N VAL A 85 -18.75 17.78 0.59
CA VAL A 85 -18.92 18.38 1.92
C VAL A 85 -18.19 17.60 3.00
N TRP A 86 -17.94 16.31 2.79
CA TRP A 86 -17.19 15.48 3.72
C TRP A 86 -16.52 14.32 2.98
N GLU A 87 -15.28 14.00 3.34
CA GLU A 87 -14.52 12.87 2.79
C GLU A 87 -13.82 12.13 3.92
N HIS A 88 -13.77 10.80 3.81
CA HIS A 88 -12.98 9.96 4.70
C HIS A 88 -12.36 8.79 3.94
N GLU A 89 -11.08 8.49 4.20
CA GLU A 89 -10.39 7.38 3.57
C GLU A 89 -10.74 6.03 4.22
N VAL A 90 -11.04 5.03 3.41
CA VAL A 90 -11.26 3.66 3.87
C VAL A 90 -9.91 2.96 4.12
N TYR A 91 -9.61 2.71 5.39
CA TYR A 91 -8.37 2.07 5.82
C TYR A 91 -8.46 0.54 5.88
N ASN A 92 -7.31 -0.14 5.88
CA ASN A 92 -7.21 -1.59 5.60
C ASN A 92 -7.84 -2.53 6.64
N SER A 93 -7.98 -2.07 7.88
CA SER A 93 -8.48 -2.86 9.01
C SER A 93 -9.70 -2.18 9.66
N MET A 94 -10.44 -1.42 8.85
CA MET A 94 -11.61 -0.70 9.29
C MET A 94 -12.71 -1.64 9.78
N GLN A 95 -13.18 -1.41 11.00
CA GLN A 95 -14.35 -2.10 11.53
C GLN A 95 -15.60 -1.30 11.15
N TYR A 96 -16.50 -1.95 10.42
CA TYR A 96 -17.73 -1.32 9.94
C TYR A 96 -18.93 -2.08 10.48
N ASN A 97 -19.58 -1.46 11.47
CA ASN A 97 -20.63 -2.05 12.27
C ASN A 97 -22.00 -1.58 11.77
N ALA A 98 -23.00 -2.46 11.83
CA ALA A 98 -24.38 -2.14 11.48
C ALA A 98 -25.30 -2.45 12.67
N PRO A 99 -25.27 -1.63 13.75
CA PRO A 99 -26.11 -1.83 14.92
C PRO A 99 -27.61 -1.84 14.59
N ARG A 100 -28.01 -1.17 13.50
CA ARG A 100 -29.36 -1.23 12.90
C ARG A 100 -29.25 -1.33 11.38
N PRO A 101 -30.28 -1.83 10.68
CA PRO A 101 -30.29 -1.88 9.21
C PRO A 101 -30.07 -0.53 8.52
N PHE A 102 -30.55 0.56 9.13
CA PHE A 102 -30.38 1.94 8.64
C PHE A 102 -29.24 2.70 9.31
N LEU A 103 -28.62 2.18 10.38
CA LEU A 103 -27.59 2.90 11.14
C LEU A 103 -26.30 2.10 11.15
N HIS A 104 -25.30 2.58 10.42
CA HIS A 104 -23.96 1.99 10.40
C HIS A 104 -22.95 2.90 11.08
N THR A 105 -21.94 2.32 11.71
CA THR A 105 -20.94 3.04 12.50
C THR A 105 -19.53 2.53 12.23
N PHE A 106 -18.56 3.41 12.38
CA PHE A 106 -17.14 3.07 12.34
C PHE A 106 -16.32 4.09 13.13
N GLU A 107 -15.10 3.69 13.48
CA GLU A 107 -14.14 4.54 14.18
C GLU A 107 -13.30 5.35 13.18
N ALA A 108 -13.33 6.68 13.30
CA ALA A 108 -12.43 7.58 12.60
C ALA A 108 -11.23 7.94 13.50
N GLN A 109 -10.42 8.91 13.09
CA GLN A 109 -9.18 9.26 13.81
C GLN A 109 -9.45 9.78 15.24
N ASP A 110 -10.39 10.71 15.38
CA ASP A 110 -10.67 11.41 16.65
C ASP A 110 -12.16 11.41 17.01
N CYS A 111 -12.95 10.52 16.39
CA CYS A 111 -14.39 10.41 16.63
C CYS A 111 -14.94 9.07 16.15
N ILE A 112 -16.19 8.79 16.53
CA ILE A 112 -16.99 7.73 15.92
C ILE A 112 -17.92 8.40 14.92
N VAL A 113 -17.99 7.83 13.72
CA VAL A 113 -18.88 8.29 12.65
C VAL A 113 -20.05 7.31 12.54
N ALA A 114 -21.26 7.85 12.39
CA ALA A 114 -22.46 7.09 12.07
C ALA A 114 -23.08 7.59 10.76
N PHE A 115 -23.46 6.64 9.92
CA PHE A 115 -24.30 6.88 8.75
C PHE A 115 -25.71 6.40 9.06
N ASN A 116 -26.64 7.35 9.08
CA ASN A 116 -28.08 7.10 9.11
C ASN A 116 -28.61 7.11 7.67
N PHE A 117 -28.87 5.94 7.10
CA PHE A 117 -29.28 5.75 5.71
C PHE A 117 -30.78 6.02 5.56
N ALA A 118 -31.16 6.66 4.45
CA ALA A 118 -32.56 6.89 4.11
C ALA A 118 -33.27 5.62 3.62
N ASN A 119 -32.52 4.59 3.23
CA ASN A 119 -33.05 3.31 2.75
C ASN A 119 -32.21 2.12 3.24
N GLU A 120 -32.86 1.13 3.85
CA GLU A 120 -32.20 -0.05 4.45
C GLU A 120 -31.64 -1.03 3.42
N GLU A 121 -32.27 -1.16 2.25
CA GLU A 121 -31.75 -1.97 1.16
C GLU A 121 -30.44 -1.36 0.64
N GLU A 122 -30.42 -0.03 0.45
CA GLU A 122 -29.22 0.73 0.11
C GLU A 122 -28.10 0.54 1.12
N ALA A 123 -28.42 0.65 2.40
CA ALA A 123 -27.48 0.39 3.49
C ALA A 123 -26.90 -1.04 3.39
N SER A 124 -27.75 -2.05 3.23
CA SER A 124 -27.36 -3.45 3.20
C SER A 124 -26.36 -3.78 2.09
N TRP A 125 -26.65 -3.39 0.85
CA TRP A 125 -25.71 -3.65 -0.24
C TRP A 125 -24.48 -2.73 -0.16
N PHE A 126 -24.59 -1.50 0.34
CA PHE A 126 -23.44 -0.60 0.57
C PHE A 126 -22.42 -1.25 1.51
N ARG A 127 -22.90 -1.77 2.65
CA ARG A 127 -22.08 -2.53 3.60
C ARG A 127 -21.43 -3.74 2.95
N THR A 128 -22.20 -4.52 2.21
CA THR A 128 -21.70 -5.73 1.54
C THR A 128 -20.58 -5.41 0.56
N ILE A 129 -20.73 -4.36 -0.25
CA ILE A 129 -19.70 -3.91 -1.20
C ILE A 129 -18.44 -3.47 -0.44
N LEU A 130 -18.58 -2.66 0.60
CA LEU A 130 -17.47 -2.18 1.41
C LEU A 130 -16.66 -3.33 2.01
N LEU A 131 -17.32 -4.26 2.71
CA LEU A 131 -16.67 -5.39 3.37
C LEU A 131 -15.95 -6.30 2.36
N ASN A 132 -16.57 -6.56 1.20
CA ASN A 132 -15.94 -7.32 0.12
C ASN A 132 -14.67 -6.64 -0.41
N LYS A 133 -14.65 -5.29 -0.50
CA LYS A 133 -13.44 -4.55 -0.92
C LYS A 133 -12.34 -4.63 0.14
N LEU A 134 -12.68 -4.48 1.41
CA LEU A 134 -11.73 -4.61 2.53
C LEU A 134 -11.09 -6.00 2.54
N GLU A 135 -11.90 -7.06 2.46
CA GLU A 135 -11.42 -8.45 2.45
C GLU A 135 -10.55 -8.75 1.22
N THR A 136 -10.97 -8.31 0.03
CA THR A 136 -10.16 -8.45 -1.19
C THR A 136 -8.80 -7.75 -1.06
N LYS A 137 -8.77 -6.57 -0.41
CA LYS A 137 -7.54 -5.81 -0.19
C LYS A 137 -6.63 -6.52 0.82
N LYS A 138 -7.20 -7.09 1.88
CA LYS A 138 -6.49 -7.91 2.89
C LYS A 138 -5.84 -9.14 2.26
N GLN A 139 -6.59 -9.95 1.52
CA GLN A 139 -6.06 -11.15 0.84
C GLN A 139 -4.92 -10.84 -0.13
N ARG A 140 -5.04 -9.74 -0.89
CA ARG A 140 -3.97 -9.29 -1.81
C ARG A 140 -2.70 -8.89 -1.06
N ARG A 141 -2.83 -8.31 0.14
CA ARG A 141 -1.70 -7.96 0.99
C ARG A 141 -1.04 -9.22 1.55
N GLU A 142 -1.81 -10.15 2.08
CA GLU A 142 -1.30 -11.41 2.63
C GLU A 142 -0.59 -12.25 1.57
N LYS A 143 -1.15 -12.34 0.35
CA LYS A 143 -0.49 -13.03 -0.78
C LYS A 143 0.85 -12.38 -1.13
N ARG A 144 0.94 -11.04 -1.12
CA ARG A 144 2.21 -10.33 -1.37
C ARG A 144 3.23 -10.61 -0.27
N LEU A 145 2.78 -10.59 0.99
CA LEU A 145 3.62 -10.86 2.14
C LEU A 145 4.17 -12.30 2.10
N ARG A 146 3.31 -13.30 1.88
CA ARG A 146 3.71 -14.70 1.73
C ARG A 146 4.70 -14.91 0.58
N ASN A 147 4.46 -14.27 -0.56
CA ASN A 147 5.38 -14.34 -1.69
C ASN A 147 6.74 -13.68 -1.37
N SER A 148 6.77 -12.59 -0.59
CA SER A 148 8.03 -11.98 -0.16
C SER A 148 8.81 -12.86 0.82
N TYR A 149 8.13 -13.56 1.74
CA TYR A 149 8.78 -14.52 2.64
C TYR A 149 9.40 -15.69 1.86
N HIS A 150 8.66 -16.32 0.95
CA HIS A 150 9.20 -17.41 0.12
C HIS A 150 10.37 -16.97 -0.78
N ALA A 151 10.35 -15.75 -1.32
CA ALA A 151 11.47 -15.23 -2.11
C ALA A 151 12.75 -15.04 -1.27
N ARG A 152 12.60 -14.70 0.03
CA ARG A 152 13.73 -14.49 0.95
C ARG A 152 14.34 -15.83 1.39
N GLU A 153 13.55 -16.85 1.69
CA GLU A 153 14.06 -18.20 2.04
C GLU A 153 14.87 -18.84 0.91
N GLN A 154 14.49 -18.64 -0.35
CA GLN A 154 15.26 -19.14 -1.50
C GLN A 154 16.62 -18.45 -1.70
N GLN A 155 16.84 -17.27 -1.12
CA GLN A 155 18.14 -16.60 -1.15
C GLN A 155 19.10 -17.13 -0.08
N TYR A 156 18.59 -17.59 1.08
CA TYR A 156 19.41 -18.12 2.18
C TYR A 156 19.73 -19.63 2.06
N SER A 157 19.08 -20.34 1.15
CA SER A 157 19.27 -21.79 0.93
C SER A 157 20.23 -22.12 -0.21
N LYS A 158 20.82 -21.12 -0.89
CA LYS A 158 21.90 -21.36 -1.86
C LYS A 158 23.25 -21.38 -1.13
N PRO A 159 23.97 -22.52 -1.11
CA PRO A 159 25.32 -22.53 -0.56
C PRO A 159 26.20 -21.55 -1.36
N PRO A 160 27.16 -20.85 -0.72
CA PRO A 160 28.10 -20.02 -1.43
C PRO A 160 28.91 -20.90 -2.38
N THR A 161 28.74 -20.69 -3.69
CA THR A 161 29.60 -21.32 -4.69
C THR A 161 30.97 -20.67 -4.61
N TYR A 162 31.86 -21.23 -3.77
CA TYR A 162 33.28 -20.91 -3.84
C TYR A 162 33.80 -21.43 -5.18
N THR A 163 34.02 -20.52 -6.12
CA THR A 163 34.83 -20.81 -7.30
C THR A 163 36.28 -20.84 -6.84
N SER A 164 36.78 -22.01 -6.44
CA SER A 164 38.21 -22.24 -6.25
C SER A 164 38.90 -22.14 -7.60
N SER A 165 39.44 -20.96 -7.91
CA SER A 165 40.47 -20.81 -8.93
C SER A 165 41.79 -21.33 -8.36
N ASN A 166 41.95 -22.64 -8.30
CA ASN A 166 43.27 -23.25 -8.10
C ASN A 166 43.97 -23.28 -9.46
N GLY A 167 44.92 -22.36 -9.64
CA GLY A 167 45.88 -22.44 -10.73
C GLY A 167 46.78 -23.66 -10.54
N VAL A 168 46.80 -24.56 -11.53
CA VAL A 168 47.86 -25.55 -11.68
C VAL A 168 48.34 -25.54 -13.13
N VAL A 169 49.59 -25.15 -13.29
CA VAL A 169 50.41 -25.42 -14.47
C VAL A 169 50.80 -26.90 -14.41
N SER A 170 50.48 -27.69 -15.43
CA SER A 170 51.45 -28.55 -16.14
C SER A 170 50.77 -29.60 -17.02
N SER A 171 51.24 -29.61 -18.27
CA SER A 171 51.22 -30.58 -19.36
C SER A 171 50.77 -32.04 -19.11
N GLY A 172 49.95 -32.56 -20.02
CA GLY A 172 49.79 -34.00 -20.25
C GLY A 172 48.57 -34.36 -21.11
N ASN A 173 48.78 -34.50 -22.43
CA ASN A 173 47.78 -35.01 -23.39
C ASN A 173 47.12 -36.33 -22.95
N LYS A 174 45.83 -36.52 -23.30
CA LYS A 174 45.34 -37.46 -24.34
C LYS A 174 43.81 -37.65 -24.26
N TYR A 175 43.11 -37.28 -25.35
CA TYR A 175 41.83 -37.79 -25.93
C TYR A 175 40.62 -38.01 -24.98
N SER A 176 39.38 -37.55 -25.20
CA SER A 176 38.63 -37.39 -26.46
C SER A 176 37.25 -36.76 -26.20
N VAL A 177 36.89 -35.73 -26.99
CA VAL A 177 35.57 -35.47 -27.66
C VAL A 177 34.35 -35.17 -26.74
N SER A 178 33.57 -34.09 -26.84
CA SER A 178 33.24 -33.17 -27.95
C SER A 178 32.54 -31.89 -27.45
N ASN A 179 33.01 -30.76 -28.01
CA ASN A 179 32.31 -29.62 -28.61
C ASN A 179 31.43 -28.65 -27.79
N LEU A 180 32.11 -27.56 -27.38
CA LEU A 180 31.64 -26.17 -27.49
C LEU A 180 31.20 -25.84 -28.92
N HIS A 181 30.17 -24.99 -29.07
CA HIS A 181 30.07 -24.06 -30.21
C HIS A 181 29.73 -22.66 -29.69
N LEU A 182 30.74 -21.79 -29.79
CA LEU A 182 30.70 -20.35 -29.69
C LEU A 182 30.62 -19.83 -31.13
N HIS A 183 29.56 -19.11 -31.49
CA HIS A 183 29.48 -18.40 -32.77
C HIS A 183 29.61 -16.89 -32.52
N SER A 184 30.77 -16.36 -32.89
CA SER A 184 30.93 -14.99 -33.36
C SER A 184 31.15 -15.04 -34.87
N SER A 185 30.38 -14.29 -35.64
CA SER A 185 30.75 -13.95 -37.02
C SER A 185 30.18 -12.59 -37.39
N GLU A 186 31.08 -11.67 -37.74
CA GLU A 186 30.83 -10.50 -38.57
C GLU A 186 30.24 -10.89 -39.93
N GLY A 187 29.45 -9.96 -40.50
CA GLY A 187 28.97 -10.02 -41.87
C GLY A 187 27.93 -8.94 -42.17
N THR A 188 28.37 -7.82 -42.76
CA THR A 188 27.56 -6.89 -43.59
C THR A 188 27.90 -7.15 -45.07
N PRO A 189 27.07 -6.84 -46.10
CA PRO A 189 26.33 -5.56 -46.25
C PRO A 189 24.99 -5.54 -47.05
N ASN A 190 24.39 -4.32 -47.08
CA ASN A 190 23.37 -3.74 -47.99
C ASN A 190 21.89 -4.15 -47.80
N ASN A 191 20.87 -3.27 -47.82
CA ASN A 191 20.75 -1.90 -48.33
C ASN A 191 19.50 -1.17 -47.75
N LYS A 192 19.54 0.17 -47.71
CA LYS A 192 18.42 1.17 -47.79
C LYS A 192 17.36 1.26 -46.68
N ASP A 193 17.44 2.27 -45.83
CA ASP A 193 16.89 3.63 -46.06
C ASP A 193 16.68 4.38 -44.73
N ALA A 194 17.08 5.64 -44.73
CA ALA A 194 17.07 6.53 -43.59
C ALA A 194 15.69 7.15 -43.31
N LYS A 195 15.33 7.29 -42.03
CA LYS A 195 14.71 8.54 -41.53
C LYS A 195 14.82 8.69 -40.01
N LYS A 196 15.50 9.77 -39.62
CA LYS A 196 15.59 10.36 -38.28
C LYS A 196 14.19 10.63 -37.70
N ASN A 197 13.99 10.30 -36.42
CA ASN A 197 13.31 11.21 -35.48
C ASN A 197 13.77 10.96 -34.04
N LYS A 198 14.51 11.93 -33.49
CA LYS A 198 14.85 12.02 -32.06
C LYS A 198 13.59 12.40 -31.27
N LYS A 199 13.06 11.48 -30.47
CA LYS A 199 12.26 11.82 -29.28
C LYS A 199 12.87 11.13 -28.06
N LYS A 200 13.09 11.93 -27.03
CA LYS A 200 13.75 11.61 -25.77
C LYS A 200 12.79 10.76 -24.93
N ASP A 201 12.83 9.44 -25.10
CA ASP A 201 12.03 8.53 -24.29
C ASP A 201 12.61 8.43 -22.87
N ASN A 202 11.77 8.74 -21.87
CA ASN A 202 11.97 8.34 -20.49
C ASN A 202 11.97 6.81 -20.42
N LYS A 203 13.11 6.18 -20.71
CA LYS A 203 13.28 4.74 -20.56
C LYS A 203 13.10 4.39 -19.09
N ARG A 204 12.08 3.57 -18.82
CA ARG A 204 11.90 2.87 -17.55
C ARG A 204 13.12 1.97 -17.34
N PHE A 205 13.85 2.18 -16.25
CA PHE A 205 14.95 1.32 -15.85
C PHE A 205 14.48 -0.12 -15.74
N THR A 206 15.18 -1.04 -16.40
CA THR A 206 14.97 -2.48 -16.27
C THR A 206 15.90 -3.04 -15.20
N LYS A 207 15.61 -4.24 -14.71
CA LYS A 207 16.43 -4.89 -13.67
C LYS A 207 17.89 -5.12 -14.12
N ALA A 208 18.14 -5.16 -15.43
CA ALA A 208 19.49 -5.24 -16.00
C ALA A 208 20.26 -3.90 -15.93
N ASP A 209 19.55 -2.77 -15.78
CA ASP A 209 20.14 -1.42 -15.71
C ASP A 209 20.54 -1.02 -14.28
N ILE A 210 20.16 -1.81 -13.27
CA ILE A 210 20.50 -1.58 -11.87
C ILE A 210 21.58 -2.62 -11.50
N GLY A 211 22.82 -2.17 -11.34
CA GLY A 211 23.94 -3.02 -10.92
C GLY A 211 23.73 -3.63 -9.54
N ILE A 212 24.53 -4.66 -9.23
CA ILE A 212 24.57 -5.26 -7.89
C ILE A 212 24.94 -4.16 -6.89
N PRO A 213 24.16 -3.96 -5.81
CA PRO A 213 24.45 -2.90 -4.85
C PRO A 213 25.84 -3.10 -4.25
N LYS A 214 26.62 -2.02 -4.28
CA LYS A 214 27.98 -1.93 -3.72
C LYS A 214 27.96 -0.92 -2.57
N ASP A 215 28.95 -1.00 -1.69
CA ASP A 215 29.13 -0.08 -0.55
C ASP A 215 28.07 -0.17 0.55
N PHE A 216 27.57 -1.37 0.84
CA PHE A 216 26.84 -1.59 2.08
C PHE A 216 27.77 -1.32 3.27
N ARG A 217 27.46 -0.28 4.03
CA ARG A 217 28.06 -0.02 5.33
C ARG A 217 27.07 -0.48 6.39
N HIS A 218 27.53 -1.34 7.29
CA HIS A 218 26.80 -1.60 8.53
C HIS A 218 26.96 -0.37 9.42
N ILE A 219 25.97 0.52 9.38
CA ILE A 219 25.94 1.72 10.21
C ILE A 219 25.28 1.31 11.52
N SER A 220 26.10 0.87 12.48
CA SER A 220 25.74 0.52 13.86
C SER A 220 24.80 -0.69 14.07
N HIS A 221 25.20 -1.56 15.00
CA HIS A 221 24.34 -2.57 15.59
C HIS A 221 23.65 -1.94 16.81
N VAL A 222 22.32 -1.80 16.78
CA VAL A 222 21.53 -1.60 18.00
C VAL A 222 21.06 -2.98 18.43
N GLY A 223 21.64 -3.49 19.49
CA GLY A 223 21.46 -4.88 19.91
C GLY A 223 21.65 -5.06 21.41
N TRP A 224 21.14 -6.19 21.88
CA TRP A 224 21.22 -6.60 23.26
C TRP A 224 22.11 -7.85 23.35
N ASP A 225 23.16 -7.78 24.16
CA ASP A 225 24.06 -8.89 24.45
C ASP A 225 23.78 -9.39 25.87
N ILE A 226 23.68 -10.72 26.03
CA ILE A 226 23.41 -11.40 27.31
C ILE A 226 24.44 -11.03 28.38
N ASN A 227 25.68 -10.76 27.97
CA ASN A 227 26.77 -10.47 28.91
C ASN A 227 26.99 -8.96 29.15
N LYS A 228 26.48 -8.09 28.28
CA LYS A 228 26.77 -6.64 28.31
C LYS A 228 25.53 -5.74 28.37
N GLY A 229 24.32 -6.30 28.27
CA GLY A 229 23.07 -5.54 28.24
C GLY A 229 22.79 -4.89 26.89
N PHE A 230 21.94 -3.86 26.88
CA PHE A 230 21.68 -3.05 25.69
C PHE A 230 22.92 -2.22 25.37
N ASP A 231 23.61 -2.54 24.27
CA ASP A 231 24.82 -1.84 23.89
C ASP A 231 24.47 -0.50 23.23
N ALA A 232 24.37 0.52 24.08
CA ALA A 232 24.19 1.91 23.70
C ALA A 232 25.53 2.66 23.59
N SER A 233 26.67 1.97 23.43
CA SER A 233 27.97 2.66 23.34
C SER A 233 28.12 3.57 22.11
N VAL A 234 27.18 3.53 21.16
CA VAL A 234 27.09 4.46 20.02
C VAL A 234 26.09 5.61 20.26
N SER A 235 25.31 5.59 21.36
CA SER A 235 24.26 6.59 21.60
C SER A 235 24.77 7.94 22.10
N ASN A 236 26.03 8.04 22.52
CA ASN A 236 26.57 9.28 23.06
C ASN A 236 27.35 10.14 22.07
N GLU A 237 27.93 9.56 20.99
CA GLU A 237 28.81 10.32 20.09
C GLU A 237 28.26 10.54 18.68
N GLU A 238 27.30 9.73 18.18
CA GLU A 238 26.91 9.81 16.76
C GLU A 238 25.43 10.04 16.44
N CYS A 239 24.51 10.11 17.41
CA CYS A 239 23.08 10.35 17.13
C CYS A 239 22.36 11.22 18.20
N PRO A 240 22.43 12.56 18.10
CA PRO A 240 21.75 13.48 19.02
C PRO A 240 20.23 13.28 19.10
N GLU A 241 19.62 12.86 18.00
CA GLU A 241 18.16 12.66 17.86
C GLU A 241 17.62 11.53 18.75
N MET A 242 18.44 10.50 19.01
CA MET A 242 18.03 9.37 19.84
C MET A 242 17.94 9.77 21.32
N LYS A 243 18.83 10.68 21.76
CA LYS A 243 18.82 11.22 23.13
C LYS A 243 17.59 12.08 23.37
N GLU A 244 17.20 12.89 22.39
CA GLU A 244 15.96 13.69 22.44
C GLU A 244 14.72 12.79 22.48
N PHE A 245 14.72 11.68 21.73
CA PHE A 245 13.65 10.69 21.77
C PHE A 245 13.47 10.07 23.17
N PHE A 246 14.55 9.57 23.79
CA PHE A 246 14.46 8.99 25.15
C PHE A 246 14.02 10.01 26.20
N GLN A 247 14.48 11.26 26.07
CA GLN A 247 14.07 12.34 26.96
C GLN A 247 12.59 12.67 26.82
N LYS A 248 12.06 12.75 25.59
CA LYS A 248 10.62 12.94 25.33
C LYS A 248 9.78 11.76 25.82
N ALA A 249 10.33 10.54 25.78
CA ALA A 249 9.69 9.34 26.30
C ALA A 249 9.76 9.22 27.84
N GLY A 250 10.45 10.15 28.53
CA GLY A 250 10.59 10.12 29.99
C GLY A 250 11.53 9.04 30.53
N VAL A 251 12.35 8.44 29.66
CA VAL A 251 13.26 7.35 30.03
C VAL A 251 14.62 7.93 30.40
N SER A 252 15.03 7.76 31.66
CA SER A 252 16.35 8.19 32.13
C SER A 252 17.46 7.22 31.70
N ALA A 253 18.69 7.73 31.61
CA ALA A 253 19.86 6.90 31.30
C ALA A 253 20.08 5.75 32.30
N ILE A 254 19.59 5.91 33.53
CA ILE A 254 19.68 4.90 34.60
C ILE A 254 18.65 3.78 34.38
N GLN A 255 17.43 4.11 33.94
CA GLN A 255 16.40 3.11 33.60
C GLN A 255 16.73 2.28 32.37
N LEU A 256 17.61 2.77 31.48
CA LEU A 256 18.13 2.00 30.35
C LEU A 256 19.16 0.94 30.77
N GLN A 257 19.73 1.04 31.97
CA GLN A 257 20.70 0.11 32.52
C GLN A 257 20.11 -0.80 33.60
N ASP A 258 18.97 -0.43 34.18
CA ASP A 258 18.33 -1.17 35.27
C ASP A 258 17.51 -2.36 34.74
N ARG A 259 17.66 -3.50 35.41
CA ARG A 259 17.07 -4.78 35.00
C ARG A 259 15.62 -4.94 35.47
N GLU A 260 15.20 -4.20 36.50
CA GLU A 260 13.86 -4.33 37.11
C GLU A 260 12.83 -3.34 36.55
N THR A 261 13.23 -2.25 35.89
CA THR A 261 12.29 -1.31 35.23
C THR A 261 11.84 -1.78 33.84
N ARG A 262 11.92 -3.10 33.58
CA ARG A 262 11.87 -3.71 32.24
C ARG A 262 10.53 -4.36 31.86
N ASP A 263 9.55 -4.37 32.76
CA ASP A 263 8.19 -4.87 32.50
C ASP A 263 7.16 -3.73 32.42
#